data_AF-A0A9W8CT05-F1
#
_entry.id   AF-A0A9W8CT05-F1
#
_cell.length_a   1.000
_cell.length_b   1.000
_cell.length_c   1.000
_cell.angle_alpha   90.00
_cell.angle_beta   90.00
_cell.angle_gamma   90.00
#
_symmetry.space_group_name_H-M   'P 1'
#
loop_
_entity.id
_entity.type
_entity.pdbx_description
1 polymer ?
#
loop_
_entity_poly.entity_id
_entity_poly.type
_entity_poly.pdbx_seq_one_letter_code
_entity_poly.pdbx_strand_id
1 'polypeptide(L)'
;MPVMVDNTIKVPLLSVWQGTEEHFRNVQHLILKVHFLTLHTFQLTRWIFVHKFNNASVSSSYAGKQILTAYKANVVLQFSGYLQYVVNHLLGMRRAKAALHRAMAGASQADFQQACHERIWLLVAQVKAAIMARNVDVSSLTPEAWVVVDRLSPVLQSYVSDYCFSENNIYKDMRMEPLSHFKAFCALDKLLRSMKAKGFQCFPQQSSWIPGHVHIHTKVLCEQIIGRKYSSAVSAQNVWSEIVNTDGKAFRARNKRFFWDTIMTDGISLSIIKKT
;
A
#
# COMPACT_ATOMS: atom_id res chain seq x y z
N MET A 1 8.44 0.44 4.44
CA MET A 1 9.41 -0.56 4.95
C MET A 1 8.64 -1.76 5.45
N PRO A 2 9.06 -3.01 5.17
CA PRO A 2 8.63 -4.09 6.05
C PRO A 2 9.14 -3.71 7.44
N VAL A 3 8.21 -3.53 8.37
CA VAL A 3 8.55 -3.42 9.79
C VAL A 3 9.37 -4.67 10.08
N MET A 4 10.66 -4.49 10.40
CA MET A 4 11.46 -5.59 10.92
C MET A 4 10.71 -6.05 12.16
N VAL A 5 10.06 -7.21 12.04
CA VAL A 5 9.36 -7.84 13.14
C VAL A 5 10.38 -8.00 14.28
N ASP A 6 9.97 -7.96 15.54
CA ASP A 6 10.82 -8.18 16.72
C ASP A 6 11.54 -9.57 16.76
N ASN A 7 11.59 -10.27 15.63
CA ASN A 7 12.00 -11.65 15.42
C ASN A 7 13.18 -11.78 14.43
N THR A 8 13.80 -10.67 14.02
CA THR A 8 14.92 -10.65 13.07
C THR A 8 16.25 -10.30 13.72
N ILE A 9 17.32 -11.00 13.34
CA ILE A 9 18.72 -10.67 13.72
C ILE A 9 19.46 -10.20 12.47
N LYS A 10 20.00 -8.98 12.51
CA LYS A 10 20.81 -8.40 11.43
C LYS A 10 22.30 -8.64 11.69
N VAL A 11 23.02 -9.18 10.71
CA VAL A 11 24.47 -9.39 10.77
C VAL A 11 25.12 -9.10 9.40
N PRO A 12 26.43 -8.79 9.33
CA PRO A 12 27.15 -8.71 8.06
C PRO A 12 27.14 -10.04 7.32
N LEU A 13 26.88 -10.04 6.01
CA LEU A 13 26.85 -11.27 5.20
C LEU A 13 28.16 -12.05 5.30
N LEU A 14 29.28 -11.35 5.15
CA LEU A 14 30.62 -11.94 5.22
C LEU A 14 30.93 -12.59 6.58
N SER A 15 30.29 -12.15 7.67
CA SER A 15 30.55 -12.70 9.01
C SER A 15 29.99 -14.11 9.23
N VAL A 16 29.04 -14.53 8.41
CA VAL A 16 28.42 -15.87 8.49
C VAL A 16 28.62 -16.69 7.23
N TRP A 17 29.16 -16.09 6.16
CA TRP A 17 29.33 -16.74 4.88
C TRP A 17 30.41 -17.84 4.96
N GLN A 18 30.09 -19.02 4.43
CA GLN A 18 31.03 -20.15 4.32
C GLN A 18 31.00 -20.80 2.94
N GLY A 19 30.08 -20.40 2.06
CA GLY A 19 30.03 -20.88 0.68
C GLY A 19 31.22 -20.43 -0.16
N THR A 20 31.36 -21.02 -1.34
CA THR A 20 32.41 -20.67 -2.30
C THR A 20 32.23 -19.25 -2.85
N GLU A 21 33.30 -18.71 -3.44
CA GLU A 21 33.25 -17.46 -4.23
C GLU A 21 32.19 -17.51 -5.34
N GLU A 22 31.97 -18.67 -5.95
CA GLU A 22 30.94 -18.86 -6.96
C GLU A 22 29.54 -18.70 -6.37
N HIS A 23 29.27 -19.31 -5.21
CA HIS A 23 28.00 -19.12 -4.51
C HIS A 23 27.77 -17.64 -4.17
N PHE A 24 28.83 -16.91 -3.81
CA PHE A 24 28.72 -15.49 -3.45
C PHE A 24 28.37 -14.64 -4.67
N ARG A 25 29.01 -14.89 -5.82
CA ARG A 25 28.66 -14.27 -7.10
C ARG A 25 27.21 -14.58 -7.50
N ASN A 26 26.73 -15.80 -7.28
CA ASN A 26 25.35 -16.18 -7.57
C ASN A 26 24.35 -15.39 -6.71
N VAL A 27 24.66 -15.16 -5.42
CA VAL A 27 23.85 -14.30 -4.54
C VAL A 27 23.81 -12.87 -5.07
N GLN A 28 24.96 -12.29 -5.42
CA GLN A 28 25.03 -10.93 -5.98
C GLN A 28 24.23 -10.82 -7.29
N HIS A 29 24.39 -11.80 -8.17
CA HIS A 29 23.67 -11.84 -9.45
C HIS A 29 22.16 -11.98 -9.26
N LEU A 30 21.71 -12.81 -8.31
CA LEU A 30 20.31 -12.92 -7.93
C LEU A 30 19.76 -11.59 -7.40
N ILE A 31 20.51 -10.89 -6.56
CA ILE A 31 20.11 -9.57 -6.02
C ILE A 31 19.93 -8.57 -7.15
N LEU A 32 20.90 -8.49 -8.08
CA LEU A 32 20.81 -7.61 -9.24
C LEU A 32 19.62 -7.96 -10.14
N LYS A 33 19.37 -9.25 -10.39
CA LYS A 33 18.19 -9.71 -11.15
C LYS A 33 16.89 -9.31 -10.47
N VAL A 34 16.76 -9.52 -9.15
CA VAL A 34 15.56 -9.13 -8.40
C VAL A 34 15.40 -7.61 -8.40
N HIS A 35 16.49 -6.85 -8.28
CA HIS A 35 16.45 -5.40 -8.33
C HIS A 35 15.99 -4.90 -9.71
N PHE A 36 16.59 -5.40 -10.79
CA PHE A 36 16.20 -5.09 -12.15
C PHE A 36 14.74 -5.46 -12.43
N LEU A 37 14.33 -6.67 -12.04
CA LEU A 37 12.94 -7.11 -12.15
C LEU A 37 12.00 -6.23 -11.32
N THR A 38 12.40 -5.80 -10.13
CA THR A 38 11.57 -4.92 -9.28
C THR A 38 11.42 -3.55 -9.90
N LEU A 39 12.49 -2.98 -10.46
CA LEU A 39 12.44 -1.71 -11.19
C LEU A 39 11.52 -1.81 -12.41
N HIS A 40 11.73 -2.82 -13.26
CA HIS A 40 10.90 -3.03 -14.44
C HIS A 40 9.47 -3.42 -14.10
N THR A 41 9.25 -4.24 -13.08
CA THR A 41 7.91 -4.59 -12.58
C THR A 41 7.25 -3.34 -12.01
N PHE A 42 7.94 -2.46 -11.30
CA PHE A 42 7.35 -1.23 -10.78
C PHE A 42 7.02 -0.25 -11.91
N GLN A 43 7.88 -0.11 -12.91
CA GLN A 43 7.60 0.71 -14.09
C GLN A 43 6.46 0.14 -14.93
N LEU A 44 6.44 -1.18 -15.15
CA LEU A 44 5.38 -1.88 -15.84
C LEU A 44 4.08 -1.87 -15.03
N THR A 45 4.14 -2.01 -13.71
CA THR A 45 3.00 -1.98 -12.81
C THR A 45 2.43 -0.57 -12.73
N ARG A 46 3.28 0.46 -12.62
CA ARG A 46 2.88 1.86 -12.81
C ARG A 46 2.21 2.06 -14.17
N TRP A 47 2.77 1.50 -15.25
CA TRP A 47 2.17 1.57 -16.58
C TRP A 47 0.82 0.82 -16.66
N ILE A 48 0.70 -0.40 -16.11
CA ILE A 48 -0.52 -1.20 -16.08
C ILE A 48 -1.58 -0.55 -15.19
N PHE A 49 -1.24 -0.01 -14.02
CA PHE A 49 -2.14 0.74 -13.15
C PHE A 49 -2.60 2.06 -13.77
N VAL A 50 -1.75 2.71 -14.56
CA VAL A 50 -2.10 3.95 -15.26
C VAL A 50 -2.89 3.68 -16.55
N HIS A 51 -2.67 2.55 -17.24
CA HIS A 51 -3.17 2.33 -18.60
C HIS A 51 -4.05 1.08 -18.85
N LYS A 52 -4.00 0.01 -18.03
CA LYS A 52 -4.52 -1.31 -18.43
C LYS A 52 -5.05 -2.21 -17.30
N PHE A 53 -5.70 -1.72 -16.26
CA PHE A 53 -6.24 -2.63 -15.24
C PHE A 53 -7.44 -3.46 -15.73
N ASN A 54 -7.12 -4.64 -16.29
CA ASN A 54 -7.97 -5.84 -16.33
C ASN A 54 -7.21 -7.18 -16.50
N ASN A 55 -5.89 -7.28 -16.31
CA ASN A 55 -5.17 -8.56 -16.53
C ASN A 55 -4.32 -9.05 -15.34
N ALA A 56 -4.51 -10.33 -15.01
CA ALA A 56 -4.10 -11.04 -13.79
C ALA A 56 -2.61 -11.46 -13.70
N SER A 57 -1.78 -11.12 -14.69
CA SER A 57 -0.44 -11.71 -14.85
C SER A 57 0.66 -11.11 -13.96
N VAL A 58 0.40 -10.02 -13.21
CA VAL A 58 1.40 -9.37 -12.33
C VAL A 58 1.62 -10.14 -11.01
N SER A 59 0.79 -11.13 -10.70
CA SER A 59 0.72 -11.77 -9.37
C SER A 59 1.71 -12.92 -9.10
N SER A 60 2.47 -13.39 -10.10
CA SER A 60 3.26 -14.63 -9.97
C SER A 60 4.63 -14.46 -9.30
N SER A 61 5.22 -13.25 -9.32
CA SER A 61 6.51 -13.00 -8.67
C SER A 61 6.38 -12.47 -7.24
N TYR A 62 7.31 -12.84 -6.36
CA TYR A 62 7.33 -12.38 -4.97
C TYR A 62 7.41 -10.84 -4.87
N ALA A 63 8.24 -10.21 -5.71
CA ALA A 63 8.33 -8.75 -5.82
C ALA A 63 7.01 -8.13 -6.29
N GLY A 64 6.33 -8.74 -7.28
CA GLY A 64 5.00 -8.32 -7.73
C GLY A 64 3.96 -8.35 -6.61
N LYS A 65 3.96 -9.41 -5.79
CA LYS A 65 3.08 -9.51 -4.61
C LYS A 65 3.36 -8.41 -3.57
N GLN A 66 4.63 -8.09 -3.28
CA GLN A 66 4.97 -7.00 -2.36
C GLN A 66 4.50 -5.64 -2.87
N ILE A 67 4.73 -5.35 -4.16
CA ILE A 67 4.26 -4.12 -4.80
C ILE A 67 2.73 -4.05 -4.72
N LEU A 68 2.02 -5.11 -5.10
CA LEU A 68 0.57 -5.16 -5.05
C LEU A 68 0.03 -4.91 -3.63
N THR A 69 0.64 -5.53 -2.62
CA THR A 69 0.29 -5.31 -1.21
C THR A 69 0.50 -3.86 -0.80
N ALA A 70 1.60 -3.23 -1.21
CA ALA A 70 1.86 -1.82 -0.89
C ALA A 70 0.80 -0.89 -1.52
N TYR A 71 0.37 -1.16 -2.76
CA TYR A 71 -0.70 -0.39 -3.40
C TYR A 71 -2.05 -0.59 -2.70
N LYS A 72 -2.43 -1.84 -2.39
CA LYS A 72 -3.65 -2.14 -1.61
C LYS A 72 -3.65 -1.42 -0.27
N ALA A 73 -2.55 -1.52 0.48
CA ALA A 73 -2.40 -0.86 1.77
C ALA A 73 -2.50 0.66 1.65
N ASN A 74 -1.88 1.26 0.63
CA ASN A 74 -1.95 2.71 0.43
C ASN A 74 -3.39 3.18 0.18
N VAL A 75 -4.16 2.47 -0.66
CA VAL A 75 -5.58 2.78 -0.87
C VAL A 75 -6.36 2.66 0.44
N VAL A 76 -6.25 1.52 1.13
CA VAL A 76 -7.00 1.27 2.39
C VAL A 76 -6.72 2.33 3.45
N LEU A 77 -5.47 2.77 3.57
CA LEU A 77 -5.04 3.73 4.59
C LEU A 77 -5.44 5.18 4.27
N GLN A 78 -5.46 5.55 2.99
CA GLN A 78 -5.48 6.97 2.60
C GLN A 78 -6.74 7.40 1.84
N PHE A 79 -7.37 6.49 1.09
CA PHE A 79 -8.47 6.83 0.18
C PHE A 79 -9.62 7.56 0.88
N SER A 80 -10.10 7.01 2.00
CA SER A 80 -11.22 7.58 2.75
C SER A 80 -10.92 8.99 3.28
N GLY A 81 -9.71 9.20 3.81
CA GLY A 81 -9.24 10.49 4.30
C GLY A 81 -9.16 11.53 3.19
N TYR A 82 -8.64 11.15 2.02
CA TYR A 82 -8.56 12.07 0.88
C TYR A 82 -9.92 12.35 0.24
N LEU A 83 -10.80 11.36 0.13
CA LEU A 83 -12.18 11.58 -0.32
C LEU A 83 -12.88 12.59 0.60
N GLN A 84 -12.75 12.40 1.92
CA GLN A 84 -13.28 13.34 2.91
C GLN A 84 -12.67 14.74 2.76
N TYR A 85 -11.37 14.82 2.54
CA TYR A 85 -10.67 16.08 2.33
C TYR A 85 -11.17 16.82 1.10
N VAL A 86 -11.37 16.11 -0.02
CA VAL A 86 -11.93 16.69 -1.26
C VAL A 86 -13.34 17.20 -1.03
N VAL A 87 -14.22 16.39 -0.43
CA VAL A 87 -15.61 16.80 -0.11
C VAL A 87 -15.62 18.07 0.76
N ASN A 88 -14.81 18.09 1.82
CA ASN A 88 -14.69 19.23 2.72
C ASN A 88 -14.17 20.49 2.02
N HIS A 89 -13.27 20.31 1.04
CA HIS A 89 -12.70 21.40 0.25
C HIS A 89 -13.73 21.97 -0.72
N LEU A 90 -14.46 21.10 -1.43
CA LEU A 90 -15.54 21.48 -2.36
C LEU A 90 -16.66 22.25 -1.66
N LEU A 91 -17.04 21.81 -0.46
CA LEU A 91 -18.03 22.49 0.38
C LEU A 91 -17.50 23.78 1.02
N GLY A 92 -16.21 24.09 0.87
CA GLY A 92 -15.62 25.29 1.45
C GLY A 92 -15.75 25.34 2.98
N MET A 93 -15.79 24.20 3.68
CA MET A 93 -16.18 24.12 5.10
C MET A 93 -15.36 25.07 5.99
N ARG A 94 -14.06 25.22 5.71
CA ARG A 94 -13.19 26.13 6.47
C ARG A 94 -13.66 27.59 6.34
N ARG A 95 -14.05 28.02 5.14
CA ARG A 95 -14.58 29.37 4.88
C ARG A 95 -15.95 29.53 5.52
N ALA A 96 -16.84 28.54 5.36
CA ALA A 96 -18.17 28.55 5.98
C ALA A 96 -18.11 28.67 7.50
N LYS A 97 -17.28 27.85 8.16
CA LYS A 97 -17.08 27.89 9.61
C LYS A 97 -16.48 29.23 10.08
N ALA A 98 -15.50 29.78 9.34
CA ALA A 98 -14.91 31.07 9.67
C ALA A 98 -15.86 32.26 9.44
N ALA A 99 -16.76 32.19 8.46
CA ALA A 99 -17.81 33.18 8.27
C ALA A 99 -18.84 33.10 9.39
N LEU A 100 -19.27 31.89 9.76
CA LEU A 100 -20.21 31.68 10.85
C LEU A 100 -19.66 32.18 12.20
N HIS A 101 -18.38 31.88 12.48
CA HIS A 101 -17.72 32.34 13.69
C HIS A 101 -17.65 33.88 13.78
N ARG A 102 -17.49 34.57 12.65
CA ARG A 102 -17.51 36.04 12.61
C ARG A 102 -18.93 36.60 12.78
N ALA A 103 -19.92 35.97 12.14
CA ALA A 103 -21.32 36.39 12.21
C ALA A 103 -21.94 36.18 13.61
N MET A 104 -21.44 35.19 14.35
CA MET A 104 -21.91 34.83 15.70
C MET A 104 -20.96 35.29 16.80
N ALA A 105 -20.21 36.39 16.57
CA ALA A 105 -19.33 36.94 17.59
C ALA A 105 -20.16 37.35 18.83
N GLY A 106 -19.89 36.73 19.97
CA GLY A 106 -20.63 36.94 21.22
C GLY A 106 -21.79 35.96 21.48
N ALA A 107 -22.09 35.05 20.55
CA ALA A 107 -23.05 33.97 20.78
C ALA A 107 -22.48 32.92 21.75
N SER A 108 -23.37 32.16 22.40
CA SER A 108 -22.93 31.05 23.24
C SER A 108 -22.29 29.93 22.41
N GLN A 109 -21.45 29.11 23.04
CA GLN A 109 -20.85 27.96 22.38
C GLN A 109 -21.91 26.96 21.89
N ALA A 110 -23.02 26.82 22.62
CA ALA A 110 -24.12 25.93 22.25
C ALA A 110 -24.82 26.42 20.96
N ASP A 111 -25.13 27.72 20.87
CA ASP A 111 -25.75 28.31 19.69
C ASP A 111 -24.84 28.20 18.46
N PHE A 112 -23.54 28.41 18.65
CA PHE A 112 -22.56 28.25 17.56
C PHE A 112 -22.48 26.79 17.08
N GLN A 113 -22.52 25.81 17.99
CA GLN A 113 -22.51 24.39 17.63
C GLN A 113 -23.79 23.99 16.88
N GLN A 114 -24.94 24.46 17.33
CA GLN A 114 -26.22 24.22 16.66
C GLN A 114 -26.23 24.82 15.25
N ALA A 115 -25.77 26.07 15.09
CA ALA A 115 -25.67 26.72 13.79
C ALA A 115 -24.67 26.01 12.85
N CYS A 116 -23.56 25.48 13.38
CA CYS A 116 -22.65 24.63 12.61
C CYS A 116 -23.36 23.35 12.14
N HIS A 117 -24.12 22.71 13.03
CA HIS A 117 -24.87 21.48 12.72
C HIS A 117 -25.81 21.70 11.53
N GLU A 118 -26.66 22.70 11.65
CA GLU A 118 -27.70 23.00 10.65
C GLU A 118 -27.12 23.45 9.31
N ARG A 119 -26.14 24.36 9.33
CA ARG A 119 -25.67 25.03 8.10
C ARG A 119 -24.52 24.34 7.40
N ILE A 120 -23.76 23.49 8.11
CA ILE A 120 -22.53 22.87 7.58
C ILE A 120 -22.66 21.36 7.63
N TRP A 121 -22.94 20.78 8.80
CA TRP A 121 -22.86 19.33 8.97
C TRP A 121 -23.97 18.57 8.26
N LEU A 122 -25.21 19.10 8.21
CA LEU A 122 -26.30 18.47 7.45
C LEU A 122 -25.97 18.38 5.95
N LEU A 123 -25.44 19.45 5.35
CA LEU A 123 -25.04 19.46 3.94
C LEU A 123 -23.91 18.45 3.67
N VAL A 124 -22.93 18.39 4.57
CA VAL A 124 -21.84 17.38 4.50
C VAL A 124 -22.39 15.96 4.59
N ALA A 125 -23.36 15.72 5.48
CA ALA A 125 -23.98 14.41 5.64
C ALA A 125 -24.76 13.99 4.38
N GLN A 126 -25.49 14.91 3.75
CA GLN A 126 -26.19 14.65 2.48
C GLN A 126 -25.21 14.28 1.36
N VAL A 127 -24.15 15.08 1.16
CA VAL A 127 -23.13 14.78 0.13
C VAL A 127 -22.47 13.43 0.40
N LYS A 128 -22.12 13.14 1.66
CA LYS A 128 -21.55 11.84 2.05
C LYS A 128 -22.49 10.68 1.74
N ALA A 129 -23.76 10.79 2.12
CA ALA A 129 -24.74 9.74 1.88
C ALA A 129 -24.90 9.49 0.37
N ALA A 130 -24.94 10.55 -0.43
CA ALA A 130 -24.98 10.45 -1.89
C ALA A 130 -23.76 9.70 -2.45
N ILE A 131 -22.53 10.09 -2.08
CA ILE A 131 -21.32 9.48 -2.64
C ILE A 131 -20.96 8.11 -2.02
N MET A 132 -21.59 7.74 -0.90
CA MET A 132 -21.43 6.41 -0.32
C MET A 132 -21.95 5.35 -1.28
N ALA A 133 -23.08 5.64 -1.93
CA ALA A 133 -23.56 4.91 -3.08
C ALA A 133 -22.87 5.44 -4.35
N ARG A 134 -22.69 4.57 -5.35
CA ARG A 134 -22.21 5.01 -6.66
C ARG A 134 -23.30 5.75 -7.45
N ASN A 135 -24.54 5.30 -7.30
CA ASN A 135 -25.71 5.89 -7.94
C ASN A 135 -26.33 6.90 -6.99
N VAL A 136 -26.19 8.17 -7.33
CA VAL A 136 -26.71 9.26 -6.53
C VAL A 136 -28.16 9.53 -6.95
N ASP A 137 -29.09 9.44 -6.01
CA ASP A 137 -30.45 9.92 -6.20
C ASP A 137 -30.45 11.45 -6.13
N VAL A 138 -30.42 12.08 -7.31
CA VAL A 138 -30.41 13.55 -7.46
C VAL A 138 -31.65 14.20 -6.84
N SER A 139 -32.79 13.51 -6.81
CA SER A 139 -34.04 14.06 -6.26
C SER A 139 -33.99 14.28 -4.75
N SER A 140 -33.09 13.57 -4.06
CA SER A 140 -32.89 13.66 -2.61
C SER A 140 -31.92 14.76 -2.17
N LEU A 141 -31.30 15.49 -3.11
CA LEU A 141 -30.22 16.45 -2.83
C LEU A 141 -30.66 17.90 -2.94
N THR A 142 -30.12 18.75 -2.06
CA THR A 142 -30.22 20.20 -2.27
C THR A 142 -29.38 20.64 -3.48
N PRO A 143 -29.67 21.79 -4.10
CA PRO A 143 -28.87 22.33 -5.20
C PRO A 143 -27.37 22.44 -4.86
N GLU A 144 -27.04 22.86 -3.64
CA GLU A 144 -25.65 22.97 -3.17
C GLU A 144 -24.96 21.60 -3.06
N ALA A 145 -25.69 20.59 -2.58
CA ALA A 145 -25.17 19.23 -2.49
C ALA A 145 -24.92 18.64 -3.89
N TRP A 146 -25.86 18.86 -4.82
CA TRP A 146 -25.74 18.41 -6.20
C TRP A 146 -24.51 18.98 -6.90
N VAL A 147 -24.23 20.29 -6.76
CA VAL A 147 -23.03 20.91 -7.34
C VAL A 147 -21.75 20.22 -6.86
N VAL A 148 -21.68 19.82 -5.59
CA VAL A 148 -20.51 19.12 -5.06
C VAL A 148 -20.40 17.70 -5.60
N VAL A 149 -21.52 16.99 -5.68
CA VAL A 149 -21.59 15.65 -6.25
C VAL A 149 -21.20 15.65 -7.74
N ASP A 150 -21.71 16.60 -8.51
CA ASP A 150 -21.39 16.75 -9.93
C ASP A 150 -19.89 16.99 -10.14
N ARG A 151 -19.27 17.82 -9.30
CA ARG A 151 -17.82 18.03 -9.32
C ARG A 151 -17.01 16.78 -8.92
N LEU A 152 -17.60 15.85 -8.17
CA LEU A 152 -17.02 14.54 -7.86
C LEU A 152 -17.27 13.48 -8.94
N SER A 153 -18.10 13.78 -9.94
CA SER A 153 -18.44 12.86 -11.03
C SER A 153 -17.21 12.22 -11.71
N PRO A 154 -16.10 12.94 -12.01
CA PRO A 154 -14.91 12.33 -12.59
C PRO A 154 -14.28 11.22 -11.72
N VAL A 155 -14.47 11.28 -10.39
CA VAL A 155 -14.02 10.25 -9.45
C VAL A 155 -14.96 9.05 -9.51
N LEU A 156 -16.28 9.27 -9.49
CA LEU A 156 -17.28 8.20 -9.54
C LEU A 156 -17.35 7.50 -10.91
N GLN A 157 -17.04 8.23 -11.99
CA GLN A 157 -16.94 7.71 -13.35
C GLN A 157 -15.63 6.96 -13.62
N SER A 158 -14.69 6.95 -12.66
CA SER A 158 -13.43 6.23 -12.82
C SER A 158 -13.60 4.70 -12.72
N TYR A 159 -14.66 4.25 -12.03
CA TYR A 159 -15.07 2.85 -11.93
C TYR A 159 -15.71 2.37 -13.24
N VAL A 160 -15.64 1.06 -13.50
CA VAL A 160 -16.34 0.45 -14.66
C VAL A 160 -17.85 0.61 -14.54
N SER A 161 -18.56 0.74 -15.66
CA SER A 161 -19.99 1.14 -15.70
C SER A 161 -20.90 0.28 -14.83
N ASP A 162 -20.62 -1.02 -14.73
CA ASP A 162 -21.37 -2.03 -13.99
C ASP A 162 -20.80 -2.31 -12.58
N TYR A 163 -19.80 -1.56 -12.12
CA TYR A 163 -19.22 -1.75 -10.80
C TYR A 163 -20.21 -1.39 -9.68
N CYS A 164 -20.48 -2.34 -8.79
CA CYS A 164 -21.33 -2.13 -7.62
C CYS A 164 -20.47 -2.15 -6.35
N PHE A 165 -20.62 -1.12 -5.51
CA PHE A 165 -19.95 -1.11 -4.20
C PHE A 165 -20.56 -2.19 -3.29
N SER A 166 -19.70 -2.96 -2.63
CA SER A 166 -20.09 -3.86 -1.54
C SER A 166 -20.95 -3.11 -0.52
N GLU A 167 -22.12 -3.65 -0.22
CA GLU A 167 -23.12 -3.04 0.68
C GLU A 167 -23.54 -1.61 0.30
N ASN A 168 -23.44 -1.25 -0.99
CA ASN A 168 -23.69 0.11 -1.49
C ASN A 168 -22.88 1.18 -0.75
N ASN A 169 -21.66 0.85 -0.32
CA ASN A 169 -20.84 1.72 0.52
C ASN A 169 -19.38 1.72 0.07
N ILE A 170 -18.97 2.82 -0.56
CA ILE A 170 -17.60 3.04 -1.06
C ILE A 170 -16.52 2.78 0.00
N TYR A 171 -16.78 3.12 1.27
CA TYR A 171 -15.80 2.97 2.35
C TYR A 171 -15.62 1.51 2.78
N LYS A 172 -16.70 0.71 2.74
CA LYS A 172 -16.64 -0.72 3.02
C LYS A 172 -16.03 -1.46 1.84
N ASP A 173 -16.47 -1.14 0.63
CA ASP A 173 -15.98 -1.74 -0.60
C ASP A 173 -14.47 -1.52 -0.79
N MET A 174 -13.96 -0.33 -0.47
CA MET A 174 -12.53 -0.03 -0.54
C MET A 174 -11.68 -0.94 0.36
N ARG A 175 -12.23 -1.48 1.46
CA ARG A 175 -11.50 -2.44 2.32
C ARG A 175 -11.48 -3.83 1.73
N MET A 176 -12.56 -4.21 1.04
CA MET A 176 -12.74 -5.53 0.43
C MET A 176 -12.00 -5.65 -0.89
N GLU A 177 -12.15 -4.64 -1.77
CA GLU A 177 -11.56 -4.59 -3.11
C GLU A 177 -10.72 -3.32 -3.36
N PRO A 178 -9.61 -3.09 -2.63
CA PRO A 178 -8.86 -1.83 -2.72
C PRO A 178 -8.35 -1.48 -4.12
N LEU A 179 -8.07 -2.48 -4.96
CA LEU A 179 -7.52 -2.25 -6.29
C LEU A 179 -8.54 -1.59 -7.23
N SER A 180 -9.81 -1.93 -7.08
CA SER A 180 -10.91 -1.34 -7.86
C SER A 180 -11.06 0.16 -7.60
N HIS A 181 -10.58 0.64 -6.44
CA HIS A 181 -10.61 2.06 -6.05
C HIS A 181 -9.38 2.84 -6.47
N PHE A 182 -8.33 2.20 -7.00
CA PHE A 182 -7.07 2.88 -7.29
C PHE A 182 -7.23 3.97 -8.36
N LYS A 183 -8.01 3.71 -9.40
CA LYS A 183 -8.27 4.70 -10.46
C LYS A 183 -9.05 5.91 -9.93
N ALA A 184 -10.03 5.66 -9.06
CA ALA A 184 -10.73 6.72 -8.32
C ALA A 184 -9.79 7.50 -7.41
N PHE A 185 -8.84 6.81 -6.77
CA PHE A 185 -7.83 7.43 -5.93
C PHE A 185 -6.93 8.40 -6.73
N CYS A 186 -6.52 8.00 -7.93
CA CYS A 186 -5.80 8.89 -8.85
C CYS A 186 -6.67 10.05 -9.34
N ALA A 187 -7.97 9.83 -9.58
CA ALA A 187 -8.91 10.89 -9.96
C ALA A 187 -9.07 11.94 -8.85
N LEU A 188 -9.05 11.53 -7.58
CA LEU A 188 -9.07 12.46 -6.44
C LEU A 188 -7.86 13.40 -6.43
N ASP A 189 -6.64 12.89 -6.65
CA ASP A 189 -5.45 13.74 -6.74
C ASP A 189 -5.54 14.72 -7.92
N LYS A 190 -5.98 14.25 -9.09
CA LYS A 190 -6.20 15.11 -10.26
C LYS A 190 -7.21 16.23 -9.97
N LEU A 191 -8.31 15.91 -9.29
CA LEU A 191 -9.32 16.88 -8.90
C LEU A 191 -8.78 17.90 -7.89
N LEU A 192 -7.99 17.49 -6.90
CA LEU A 192 -7.33 18.43 -5.99
C LEU A 192 -6.39 19.38 -6.73
N ARG A 193 -5.61 18.86 -7.67
CA ARG A 193 -4.69 19.68 -8.49
C ARG A 193 -5.43 20.69 -9.36
N SER A 194 -6.56 20.30 -9.97
CA SER A 194 -7.37 21.23 -10.78
C SER A 194 -7.96 22.37 -9.93
N MET A 195 -8.21 22.11 -8.65
CA MET A 195 -8.65 23.11 -7.68
C MET A 195 -7.50 23.93 -7.06
N LYS A 196 -6.24 23.70 -7.48
CA LYS A 196 -5.03 24.29 -6.86
C LYS A 196 -4.92 23.97 -5.36
N ALA A 197 -5.54 22.88 -4.91
CA ALA A 197 -5.40 22.37 -3.56
C ALA A 197 -4.15 21.50 -3.44
N LYS A 198 -3.72 21.23 -2.21
CA LYS A 198 -2.59 20.33 -1.95
C LYS A 198 -2.95 18.92 -2.41
N GLY A 199 -2.33 18.48 -3.51
CA GLY A 199 -2.43 17.10 -4.00
C GLY A 199 -1.73 16.11 -3.07
N PHE A 200 -1.76 14.85 -3.45
CA PHE A 200 -1.13 13.76 -2.70
C PHE A 200 -0.52 12.73 -3.64
N GLN A 201 0.29 11.85 -3.05
CA GLN A 201 0.94 10.80 -3.81
C GLN A 201 0.10 9.52 -3.76
N CYS A 202 -0.60 9.22 -4.86
CA CYS A 202 -1.39 7.98 -4.99
C CYS A 202 -0.53 6.73 -5.04
N PHE A 203 0.72 6.86 -5.53
CA PHE A 203 1.64 5.74 -5.69
C PHE A 203 2.48 5.56 -4.42
N PRO A 204 2.55 4.35 -3.85
CA PRO A 204 3.42 4.11 -2.70
C PRO A 204 4.83 4.61 -2.98
N GLN A 205 5.36 5.48 -2.12
CA GLN A 205 6.75 5.89 -2.21
C GLN A 205 7.62 4.70 -1.83
N GLN A 206 8.51 4.29 -2.73
CA GLN A 206 9.60 3.41 -2.34
C GLN A 206 10.53 4.20 -1.41
N SER A 207 10.68 3.70 -0.18
CA SER A 207 11.63 4.26 0.79
C SER A 207 13.09 3.96 0.43
N SER A 208 13.35 3.08 -0.54
CA SER A 208 14.68 2.77 -1.05
C SER A 208 14.61 2.39 -2.53
N TRP A 209 15.58 2.88 -3.32
CA TRP A 209 15.76 2.50 -4.72
C TRP A 209 16.16 1.01 -4.85
N ILE A 210 16.97 0.53 -3.91
CA ILE A 210 17.44 -0.85 -3.83
C ILE A 210 16.35 -1.68 -3.12
N PRO A 211 16.06 -2.94 -3.53
CA PRO A 211 15.14 -3.78 -2.78
C PRO A 211 15.73 -3.90 -1.38
N GLY A 212 14.99 -3.45 -0.36
CA GLY A 212 15.46 -3.41 1.03
C GLY A 212 15.55 -4.81 1.64
N HIS A 213 16.41 -5.66 1.05
CA HIS A 213 16.65 -7.07 1.28
C HIS A 213 15.81 -8.03 0.41
N VAL A 214 16.50 -8.89 -0.35
CA VAL A 214 15.95 -10.00 -1.14
C VAL A 214 15.74 -11.20 -0.24
N HIS A 215 14.55 -11.79 -0.28
CA HIS A 215 14.24 -13.01 0.44
C HIS A 215 14.81 -14.23 -0.28
N ILE A 216 15.69 -14.95 0.40
CA ILE A 216 16.26 -16.22 -0.06
C ILE A 216 15.72 -17.29 0.88
N HIS A 217 14.80 -18.10 0.37
CA HIS A 217 14.30 -19.30 1.04
C HIS A 217 14.99 -20.54 0.49
N THR A 218 14.93 -21.68 1.19
CA THR A 218 15.68 -22.91 0.83
C THR A 218 15.52 -23.34 -0.62
N LYS A 219 14.33 -23.18 -1.22
CA LYS A 219 14.13 -23.50 -2.64
C LYS A 219 14.97 -22.62 -3.56
N VAL A 220 14.94 -21.30 -3.36
CA VAL A 220 15.76 -20.35 -4.14
C VAL A 220 17.24 -20.59 -3.89
N LEU A 221 17.63 -20.92 -2.65
CA LEU A 221 19.01 -21.31 -2.32
C LEU A 221 19.48 -22.50 -3.16
N CYS A 222 18.73 -23.59 -3.18
CA CYS A 222 19.06 -24.76 -3.99
C CYS A 222 19.14 -24.42 -5.48
N GLU A 223 18.08 -23.83 -6.03
CA GLU A 223 17.91 -23.72 -7.48
C GLU A 223 18.73 -22.59 -8.10
N GLN A 224 18.96 -21.49 -7.38
CA GLN A 224 19.57 -20.26 -7.95
C GLN A 224 20.97 -19.96 -7.42
N ILE A 225 21.35 -20.51 -6.26
CA ILE A 225 22.65 -20.23 -5.63
C ILE A 225 23.55 -21.46 -5.67
N ILE A 226 23.06 -22.61 -5.21
CA ILE A 226 23.79 -23.89 -5.21
C ILE A 226 23.77 -24.54 -6.60
N GLY A 227 22.72 -24.31 -7.40
CA GLY A 227 22.60 -24.88 -8.74
C GLY A 227 22.10 -26.33 -8.77
N ARG A 228 21.34 -26.76 -7.77
CA ARG A 228 20.72 -28.11 -7.70
C ARG A 228 19.21 -28.05 -7.54
N LYS A 229 18.51 -29.10 -7.96
CA LYS A 229 17.06 -29.19 -7.81
C LYS A 229 16.67 -29.22 -6.32
N TYR A 230 15.68 -28.41 -5.94
CA TYR A 230 15.13 -28.48 -4.59
C TYR A 230 14.39 -29.81 -4.35
N SER A 231 14.63 -30.42 -3.19
CA SER A 231 13.93 -31.62 -2.72
C SER A 231 13.46 -31.41 -1.29
N SER A 232 12.18 -31.66 -1.03
CA SER A 232 11.60 -31.58 0.32
C SER A 232 12.10 -32.68 1.26
N ALA A 233 12.80 -33.69 0.74
CA ALA A 233 13.39 -34.76 1.54
C ALA A 233 14.70 -34.34 2.24
N VAL A 234 15.33 -33.25 1.80
CA VAL A 234 16.57 -32.74 2.41
C VAL A 234 16.22 -31.70 3.47
N SER A 235 16.77 -31.88 4.67
CA SER A 235 16.65 -30.90 5.75
C SER A 235 17.14 -29.53 5.29
N ALA A 236 16.32 -28.49 5.47
CA ALA A 236 16.70 -27.13 5.13
C ALA A 236 17.97 -26.71 5.87
N GLN A 237 18.13 -27.10 7.13
CA GLN A 237 19.35 -26.86 7.92
C GLN A 237 20.61 -27.34 7.18
N ASN A 238 20.56 -28.55 6.60
CA ASN A 238 21.71 -29.13 5.89
C ASN A 238 22.02 -28.35 4.61
N VAL A 239 20.99 -27.87 3.90
CA VAL A 239 21.17 -27.03 2.71
C VAL A 239 21.80 -25.69 3.11
N TRP A 240 21.32 -25.07 4.19
CA TRP A 240 21.82 -23.78 4.65
C TRP A 240 23.25 -23.87 5.18
N SER A 241 23.64 -24.96 5.84
CA SER A 241 25.01 -25.17 6.33
C SER A 241 26.08 -25.22 5.24
N GLU A 242 25.70 -25.47 3.97
CA GLU A 242 26.63 -25.41 2.83
C GLU A 242 27.07 -23.98 2.48
N ILE A 243 26.28 -22.99 2.87
CA ILE A 243 26.44 -21.60 2.40
C ILE A 243 26.69 -20.63 3.56
N VAL A 244 26.13 -20.91 4.73
CA VAL A 244 26.26 -20.07 5.92
C VAL A 244 26.53 -20.92 7.16
N ASN A 245 27.28 -20.35 8.11
CA ASN A 245 27.55 -20.98 9.40
C ASN A 245 26.29 -21.03 10.27
N THR A 246 25.51 -22.11 10.13
CA THR A 246 24.28 -22.31 10.89
C THR A 246 24.51 -22.61 12.38
N ASP A 247 25.73 -22.96 12.77
CA ASP A 247 26.11 -23.16 14.18
C ASP A 247 26.50 -21.84 14.87
N GLY A 248 26.66 -20.78 14.07
CA GLY A 248 26.97 -19.44 14.52
C GLY A 248 25.93 -18.86 15.47
N LYS A 249 26.37 -17.94 16.34
CA LYS A 249 25.51 -17.27 17.34
C LYS A 249 24.24 -16.66 16.72
N ALA A 250 24.31 -16.20 15.47
CA ALA A 250 23.20 -15.57 14.77
C ALA A 250 22.03 -16.55 14.49
N PHE A 251 22.31 -17.84 14.28
CA PHE A 251 21.32 -18.87 13.95
C PHE A 251 20.75 -19.60 15.17
N ARG A 252 21.41 -19.52 16.34
CA ARG A 252 20.94 -20.12 17.60
C ARG A 252 19.52 -19.69 17.97
N ALA A 253 18.75 -20.59 18.55
CA ALA A 253 17.39 -20.28 19.00
C ALA A 253 17.38 -19.11 20.00
N ARG A 254 16.39 -18.22 19.89
CA ARG A 254 16.22 -17.08 20.81
C ARG A 254 14.74 -16.94 21.18
N ASN A 255 14.43 -16.87 22.47
CA ASN A 255 13.05 -16.76 22.98
C ASN A 255 12.12 -17.84 22.41
N LYS A 256 12.57 -19.11 22.39
CA LYS A 256 11.86 -20.26 21.77
C LYS A 256 11.58 -20.12 20.27
N ARG A 257 12.30 -19.24 19.56
CA ARG A 257 12.18 -19.07 18.10
C ARG A 257 13.40 -19.65 17.40
N PHE A 258 13.15 -20.40 16.34
CA PHE A 258 14.16 -21.10 15.54
C PHE A 258 14.27 -20.46 14.16
N PHE A 259 15.39 -20.72 13.48
CA PHE A 259 15.57 -20.30 12.10
C PHE A 259 14.45 -20.85 11.22
N TRP A 260 13.87 -19.99 10.40
CA TRP A 260 12.71 -20.32 9.56
C TRP A 260 13.09 -20.45 8.08
N ASP A 261 14.23 -21.10 7.82
CA ASP A 261 14.67 -21.52 6.49
C ASP A 261 14.72 -20.38 5.44
N THR A 262 14.85 -19.15 5.91
CA THR A 262 14.78 -17.93 5.11
C THR A 262 15.71 -16.87 5.67
N ILE A 263 16.56 -16.31 4.80
CA ILE A 263 17.28 -15.08 5.06
C ILE A 263 16.76 -13.97 4.16
N MET A 264 16.98 -12.73 4.58
CA MET A 264 16.79 -11.55 3.73
C MET A 264 18.15 -10.88 3.57
N THR A 265 18.60 -10.55 2.35
CA THR A 265 19.90 -9.89 2.15
C THR A 265 19.89 -8.84 1.06
N ASP A 266 20.61 -7.74 1.27
CA ASP A 266 20.88 -6.69 0.27
C ASP A 266 22.26 -6.88 -0.41
N GLY A 267 22.97 -7.97 -0.10
CA GLY A 267 24.31 -8.26 -0.60
C GLY A 267 25.45 -7.75 0.29
N ILE A 268 25.14 -6.92 1.29
CA ILE A 268 26.11 -6.41 2.27
C ILE A 268 25.78 -6.95 3.66
N SER A 269 24.51 -6.88 4.02
CA SER A 269 23.94 -7.34 5.28
C SER A 269 22.92 -8.44 5.05
N LEU A 270 22.72 -9.30 6.04
CA LEU A 270 21.58 -10.21 6.06
C LEU A 270 20.77 -10.07 7.35
N SER A 271 19.49 -10.40 7.23
CA SER A 271 18.57 -10.62 8.33
C SER A 271 18.14 -12.08 8.34
N ILE A 272 18.30 -12.73 9.49
CA ILE A 272 17.88 -14.12 9.70
C ILE A 272 16.47 -14.10 10.25
N ILE A 273 15.54 -14.78 9.58
CA ILE A 273 14.13 -14.84 10.00
C ILE A 273 13.94 -15.99 10.99
N LYS A 274 13.30 -15.69 12.13
CA LYS A 274 12.99 -16.69 13.16
C LYS A 274 11.51 -16.77 13.47
N LYS A 275 11.02 -17.97 13.75
CA LYS A 275 9.61 -18.24 14.09
C LYS A 275 9.51 -19.13 15.32
N THR A 276 8.46 -18.90 16.14
CA THR A 276 8.07 -19.76 17.27
C THR A 276 7.55 -21.09 16.78
#